data_AF-A0A661VKF9-F1
#
_entry.id   AF-A0A661VKF9-F1
#
_cell.length_a   1.000
_cell.length_b   1.000
_cell.length_c   1.000
_cell.angle_alpha   90.00
_cell.angle_beta   90.00
_cell.angle_gamma   90.00
#
_symmetry.space_group_name_H-M   'P 1'
#
loop_
_entity.id
_entity.type
_entity.pdbx_description
1 polymer ?
#
loop_
_entity_poly.entity_id
_entity_poly.type
_entity_poly.pdbx_seq_one_letter_code
_entity_poly.pdbx_strand_id
1 'polypeptide(L)' 'EYLVRAYAYAKDHWAPWIGLMSLIYVCDPDWTEEREEYWWAITYPDYPETRVRPAYDMLKAMPK' A
#
# COMPACT_ATOMS: atom_id res chain seq x y z
N GLU A 1 -5.93 -4.70 -6.93
CA GLU A 1 -7.36 -4.38 -6.77
C GLU A 1 -7.86 -4.40 -5.32
N TYR A 2 -7.52 -5.42 -4.52
CA TYR A 2 -8.05 -5.58 -3.14
C TYR A 2 -7.97 -4.30 -2.28
N LEU A 3 -6.81 -3.64 -2.23
CA LEU A 3 -6.62 -2.43 -1.42
C LEU A 3 -7.51 -1.27 -1.88
N VAL A 4 -7.64 -1.04 -3.19
CA VAL A 4 -8.51 0.03 -3.74
C VAL A 4 -9.96 -0.17 -3.28
N ARG A 5 -10.46 -1.42 -3.33
CA ARG A 5 -11.82 -1.74 -2.85
C ARG A 5 -11.95 -1.56 -1.33
N ALA A 6 -10.91 -1.87 -0.55
CA ALA A 6 -10.93 -1.63 0.88
C ALA A 6 -11.08 -0.13 1.21
N TYR A 7 -10.34 0.74 0.51
CA TYR A 7 -10.49 2.19 0.67
C TYR A 7 -11.89 2.68 0.26
N ALA A 8 -12.41 2.19 -0.88
CA ALA A 8 -13.75 2.55 -1.34
C ALA A 8 -14.82 2.13 -0.32
N TYR A 9 -14.73 0.89 0.19
CA TYR A 9 -15.66 0.37 1.19
C TYR A 9 -15.61 1.17 2.49
N ALA A 10 -14.41 1.49 3.00
CA ALA A 10 -14.28 2.29 4.21
C ALA A 10 -14.92 3.68 4.03
N LYS A 11 -14.73 4.32 2.87
CA LYS A 11 -15.37 5.60 2.55
C LYS A 11 -16.90 5.50 2.56
N ASP A 12 -17.46 4.47 1.94
CA ASP A 12 -18.91 4.34 1.76
C ASP A 12 -19.64 3.87 3.03
N HIS A 13 -18.98 3.08 3.87
CA HIS A 13 -19.63 2.40 4.99
C HIS A 13 -19.19 2.87 6.37
N TRP A 14 -18.00 3.45 6.51
CA TRP A 14 -17.44 3.79 7.82
C TRP A 14 -17.37 5.31 8.04
N ALA A 15 -17.69 6.13 7.04
CA ALA A 15 -17.87 7.56 7.26
C ALA A 15 -19.13 7.85 8.09
N PRO A 16 -19.10 8.77 9.07
CA PRO A 16 -17.99 9.66 9.45
C PRO A 16 -17.09 9.12 10.59
N TRP A 17 -17.22 7.84 10.97
CA TRP A 17 -16.53 7.27 12.14
C TRP A 17 -15.04 7.01 11.92
N ILE A 18 -14.59 6.81 10.68
CA ILE A 18 -13.18 6.77 10.30
C ILE A 18 -12.72 8.15 9.80
N GLY A 19 -11.62 8.65 10.38
CA GLY A 19 -10.97 9.91 9.96
C GLY A 19 -9.86 9.70 8.92
N LEU A 20 -8.84 8.91 9.26
CA LEU A 20 -7.70 8.62 8.37
C LEU A 20 -7.52 7.11 8.23
N MET A 21 -7.46 6.64 6.99
CA MET A 21 -7.00 5.29 6.66
C MET A 21 -5.61 5.41 6.04
N SER A 22 -4.62 4.76 6.64
CA SER A 22 -3.25 4.68 6.11
C SER A 22 -2.95 3.28 5.60
N LEU A 23 -2.01 3.19 4.66
CA LEU A 23 -1.44 1.93 4.19
C LEU A 23 0.04 1.87 4.56
N ILE A 24 0.47 0.64 4.80
CA ILE A 24 1.73 0.23 5.38
C ILE A 24 2.27 -0.93 4.48
N TYR A 25 3.52 -1.02 3.99
CA TYR A 25 4.75 -0.18 4.05
C TYR A 25 5.42 0.00 2.66
N VAL A 26 6.36 0.95 2.59
CA VAL A 26 7.46 0.99 1.60
C VAL A 26 8.60 0.11 2.14
N CYS A 27 9.17 -0.76 1.30
CA CYS A 27 10.28 -1.63 1.72
C CYS A 27 11.52 -0.86 2.14
N ASP A 28 12.19 -1.36 3.17
CA ASP A 28 13.62 -1.12 3.38
C ASP A 28 14.42 -1.83 2.26
N PRO A 29 15.45 -1.19 1.66
CA PRO A 29 16.26 -1.81 0.61
C PRO A 29 16.99 -3.10 1.02
N ASP A 30 17.25 -3.32 2.32
CA ASP A 30 17.97 -4.50 2.81
C ASP A 30 17.04 -5.68 3.14
N TRP A 31 15.72 -5.53 2.97
CA TRP A 31 14.78 -6.61 3.25
C TRP A 31 14.89 -7.76 2.25
N THR A 32 14.94 -8.98 2.79
CA THR A 32 14.85 -10.23 2.05
C THR A 32 13.49 -10.90 2.30
N GLU A 33 13.21 -12.00 1.60
CA GLU A 33 12.01 -12.80 1.79
C GLU A 33 11.85 -13.41 3.20
N GLU A 34 12.94 -13.43 3.99
CA GLU A 34 12.92 -13.85 5.40
C GLU A 34 12.21 -12.85 6.31
N ARG A 35 12.08 -11.59 5.88
CA ARG A 35 11.30 -10.57 6.59
C ARG A 35 9.83 -10.72 6.23
N GLU A 36 8.98 -10.86 7.23
CA GLU A 36 7.52 -10.86 7.03
C GLU A 36 7.09 -9.61 6.26
N GLU A 37 7.74 -8.48 6.55
CA GLU A 37 7.38 -7.21 5.97
C GLU A 37 7.71 -7.04 4.50
N TYR A 38 8.53 -7.93 3.93
CA TYR A 38 8.76 -7.98 2.50
C TYR A 38 7.46 -8.31 1.72
N TRP A 39 6.57 -9.10 2.32
CA TRP A 39 5.41 -9.68 1.63
C TRP A 39 4.19 -8.76 1.58
N TRP A 40 4.00 -7.89 2.56
CA TRP A 40 2.88 -6.94 2.60
C TRP A 40 3.21 -5.52 2.10
N ALA A 41 4.49 -5.23 1.80
CA ALA A 41 4.90 -3.93 1.29
C ALA A 41 4.38 -3.68 -0.13
N ILE A 42 4.23 -2.40 -0.51
CA ILE A 42 3.77 -1.98 -1.84
C ILE A 42 4.89 -1.53 -2.77
N THR A 43 6.14 -1.61 -2.34
CA THR A 43 7.33 -1.44 -3.16
C THR A 43 8.21 -2.69 -3.10
N TYR A 44 9.27 -2.72 -3.89
CA TYR A 44 10.35 -3.70 -3.76
C TYR A 44 11.49 -3.12 -2.92
N PRO A 45 12.33 -3.97 -2.27
CA PRO A 45 13.51 -3.53 -1.53
C PRO A 45 14.63 -3.17 -2.50
N ASP A 46 14.50 -2.02 -3.18
CA ASP A 46 15.48 -1.56 -4.16
C ASP A 46 16.04 -0.19 -3.79
N TYR A 47 17.31 0.02 -4.15
CA TYR A 47 18.00 1.30 -4.08
C TYR A 47 19.14 1.34 -5.13
N PRO A 48 19.41 2.48 -5.78
CA PRO A 48 18.74 3.78 -5.65
C PRO A 48 17.46 3.91 -6.47
N GLU A 49 17.24 3.07 -7.49
CA GLU A 49 16.03 3.11 -8.30
C GLU A 49 14.87 2.39 -7.62
N THR A 50 13.79 3.12 -7.32
CA THR A 50 12.59 2.54 -6.73
C THR A 50 11.76 1.78 -7.77
N ARG A 51 11.54 0.47 -7.55
CA ARG A 51 10.46 -0.26 -8.21
C ARG A 51 9.25 -0.40 -7.29
N VAL A 52 8.08 -0.31 -7.88
CA VAL A 52 6.80 -0.38 -7.15
C VAL A 52 6.06 -1.65 -7.52
N ARG A 53 5.25 -2.17 -6.58
CA ARG A 53 4.33 -3.27 -6.85
C ARG A 53 3.03 -2.71 -7.45
N PRO A 54 2.24 -3.51 -8.20
CA PRO A 54 1.01 -3.03 -8.83
C PRO A 54 0.03 -2.34 -7.87
N ALA A 55 0.01 -2.75 -6.60
CA ALA A 55 -0.79 -2.12 -5.55
C ALA A 55 -0.51 -0.61 -5.42
N TYR A 56 0.75 -0.18 -5.49
CA TYR A 56 1.13 1.23 -5.40
C TYR A 56 0.52 2.04 -6.55
N ASP A 57 0.68 1.59 -7.79
CA ASP A 57 0.18 2.30 -8.97
C ASP A 57 -1.34 2.44 -8.94
N MET A 58 -2.03 1.37 -8.55
CA MET A 58 -3.48 1.38 -8.44
C MET A 58 -3.99 2.36 -7.37
N LEU A 59 -3.32 2.43 -6.22
CA LEU A 59 -3.68 3.36 -5.14
C LEU A 59 -3.35 4.80 -5.53
N LYS A 60 -2.21 5.03 -6.17
CA LYS A 60 -1.82 6.35 -6.70
C LYS A 60 -2.82 6.88 -7.73
N ALA A 61 -3.44 6.00 -8.51
CA ALA A 61 -4.42 6.34 -9.53
C ALA A 61 -5.84 6.58 -8.99
N MET A 62 -6.09 6.39 -7.68
CA MET A 62 -7.41 6.64 -7.10
C MET A 62 -7.82 8.12 -7.19
N PRO A 63 -9.13 8.41 -7.33
CA PRO A 63 -9.65 9.77 -7.19
C PRO A 63 -9.29 10.37 -5.82
N LYS A 64 -8.84 11.63 -5.82
CA LYS A 64 -8.47 12.38 -4.61
C LYS A 64 -9.64 13.15 -4.04
#